data_AF-A0A1Y1ZWW5-F1
#
_entry.id   AF-A0A1Y1ZWW5-F1
#
_cell.length_a   1.000
_cell.length_b   1.000
_cell.length_c   1.000
_cell.angle_alpha   90.00
_cell.angle_beta   90.00
_cell.angle_gamma   90.00
#
_symmetry.space_group_name_H-M   'P 1'
#
loop_
_entity.id
_entity.type
_entity.pdbx_description
1 polymer ?
#
loop_
_entity_poly.entity_id
_entity_poly.type
_entity_poly.pdbx_seq_one_letter_code
_entity_poly.pdbx_strand_id
1 'polypeptide(L)'
;MPHATLPASLIFSPKGLKHFRRWQIQCSTRKPSDSIPSALEYAAFVQWRKQRREYGFSALGWSDERRDDDAISPSCGSGHRSSRVRPAKCPLCVIRAHLQFQTVLADAWANLGGPFAYTLEESPEREAAQEAWYWAKLELVKTIYEYELENMSESAVIGDALDLYWSSLLDPFEKQVEVKVGLERTDSGLGMSGKRVRFKENTVFKVGRQQRYFGRKSVVYEPGKYACGGFKEGDSGFEKDEEVVGTDSEYASDSEDEDEDESDQDDDDCPEGDFIVFG
;
A
#
# COMPACT_ATOMS: atom_id res chain seq x y z
N MET A 1 -0.65 -22.47 2.92
CA MET A 1 -1.70 -21.43 3.00
C MET A 1 -1.95 -20.97 1.56
N PRO A 2 -3.16 -21.08 1.02
CA PRO A 2 -3.48 -20.47 -0.26
C PRO A 2 -3.20 -18.97 -0.14
N HIS A 3 -2.35 -18.42 -1.00
CA HIS A 3 -2.15 -16.97 -1.07
C HIS A 3 -3.50 -16.36 -1.42
N ALA A 4 -4.02 -15.48 -0.56
CA ALA A 4 -5.15 -14.65 -0.94
C ALA A 4 -4.78 -13.98 -2.27
N THR A 5 -5.49 -14.30 -3.35
CA THR A 5 -5.24 -13.74 -4.67
C THR A 5 -5.85 -12.36 -4.71
N LEU A 6 -5.13 -11.42 -4.10
CA LEU A 6 -5.48 -10.01 -4.08
C LEU A 6 -5.29 -9.44 -5.48
N PRO A 7 -6.15 -8.53 -5.95
CA PRO A 7 -6.07 -8.03 -7.32
C PRO A 7 -4.92 -7.03 -7.48
N ALA A 8 -4.17 -7.14 -8.59
CA ALA A 8 -3.05 -6.27 -8.94
C ALA A 8 -3.50 -4.82 -9.20
N SER A 9 -4.79 -4.60 -9.48
CA SER A 9 -5.40 -3.26 -9.59
C SER A 9 -5.27 -2.44 -8.30
N LEU A 10 -5.02 -3.09 -7.16
CA LEU A 10 -4.78 -2.41 -5.89
C LEU A 10 -3.52 -1.53 -5.91
N ILE A 11 -2.48 -1.95 -6.64
CA ILE A 11 -1.19 -1.25 -6.68
C ILE A 11 -0.86 -0.63 -8.04
N PHE A 12 -1.56 -1.03 -9.10
CA PHE A 12 -1.35 -0.53 -10.44
C PHE A 12 -2.54 0.31 -10.90
N SER A 13 -2.25 1.45 -11.52
CA SER A 13 -3.24 2.16 -12.34
C SER A 13 -3.68 1.28 -13.53
N PRO A 14 -4.82 1.56 -14.18
CA PRO A 14 -5.26 0.80 -15.36
C PRO A 14 -4.20 0.71 -16.47
N LYS A 15 -3.48 1.82 -16.74
CA LYS A 15 -2.35 1.84 -17.68
C LYS A 15 -1.17 0.99 -17.17
N GLY A 16 -0.89 1.04 -15.88
CA GLY A 16 0.13 0.21 -15.22
C GLY A 16 -0.17 -1.29 -15.34
N LEU A 17 -1.43 -1.69 -15.15
CA LEU A 17 -1.90 -3.07 -15.25
C LEU A 17 -1.72 -3.63 -16.66
N LYS A 18 -2.05 -2.85 -17.70
CA LYS A 18 -1.80 -3.23 -19.11
C LYS A 18 -0.32 -3.53 -19.35
N HIS A 19 0.58 -2.67 -18.86
CA HIS A 19 2.02 -2.90 -18.96
C HIS A 19 2.49 -4.12 -18.16
N PHE A 20 1.93 -4.34 -16.97
CA PHE A 20 2.27 -5.48 -16.14
C PHE A 20 1.86 -6.80 -16.79
N ARG A 21 0.64 -6.89 -17.35
CA ARG A 21 0.20 -8.05 -18.13
C ARG A 21 1.10 -8.32 -19.33
N ARG A 22 1.47 -7.27 -20.08
CA ARG A 22 2.42 -7.41 -21.21
C ARG A 22 3.77 -7.96 -20.73
N TRP A 23 4.28 -7.45 -19.62
CA TRP A 23 5.52 -7.97 -19.02
C TRP A 23 5.36 -9.43 -18.57
N GLN A 24 4.25 -9.83 -17.98
CA GLN A 24 4.00 -11.22 -17.59
C GLN A 24 4.06 -12.15 -18.82
N ILE A 25 3.40 -11.79 -19.92
CA ILE A 25 3.39 -12.57 -21.16
C ILE A 25 4.81 -12.71 -21.74
N GLN A 26 5.59 -11.64 -21.70
CA GLN A 26 6.90 -11.59 -22.36
C GLN A 26 8.04 -12.16 -21.51
N CYS A 27 7.97 -12.02 -20.19
CA CYS A 27 9.12 -12.21 -19.31
C CYS A 27 8.84 -13.14 -18.13
N SER A 28 7.57 -13.44 -17.81
CA SER A 28 7.25 -14.35 -16.70
C SER A 28 7.13 -15.78 -17.20
N THR A 29 7.64 -16.72 -16.42
CA THR A 29 7.41 -18.16 -16.62
C THR A 29 6.03 -18.59 -16.12
N ARG A 30 5.37 -17.74 -15.33
CA ARG A 30 4.04 -18.01 -14.78
C ARG A 30 2.97 -17.59 -15.78
N LYS A 31 1.85 -18.32 -15.76
CA LYS A 31 0.65 -17.89 -16.50
C LYS A 31 0.28 -16.46 -16.06
N PRO A 32 -0.05 -15.56 -17.02
CA PRO A 32 -0.52 -14.23 -16.69
C PRO A 32 -1.66 -14.30 -15.67
N SER A 33 -1.58 -13.45 -14.65
CA SER A 33 -2.55 -13.41 -13.58
C SER A 33 -2.75 -11.97 -13.14
N ASP A 34 -4.01 -11.62 -12.86
CA ASP A 34 -4.40 -10.34 -12.31
C ASP A 34 -4.18 -10.26 -10.79
N SER A 35 -3.45 -11.20 -10.20
CA SER A 35 -3.09 -11.15 -8.80
C SER A 35 -1.89 -10.24 -8.53
N ILE A 36 -1.83 -9.70 -7.31
CA ILE A 36 -0.70 -8.90 -6.82
C ILE A 36 0.61 -9.70 -7.04
N PRO A 37 1.63 -9.09 -7.69
CA PRO A 37 2.93 -9.74 -7.86
C PRO A 37 3.62 -9.98 -6.52
N SER A 38 4.50 -10.97 -6.47
CA SER A 38 5.52 -11.03 -5.42
C SER A 38 6.45 -9.81 -5.50
N ALA A 39 7.13 -9.49 -4.40
CA ALA A 39 8.07 -8.36 -4.37
C ALA A 39 9.16 -8.46 -5.46
N LEU A 40 9.62 -9.67 -5.76
CA LEU A 40 10.62 -9.93 -6.80
C LEU A 40 10.07 -9.74 -8.21
N GLU A 41 8.82 -10.15 -8.46
CA GLU A 41 8.12 -9.90 -9.72
C GLU A 41 7.88 -8.40 -9.92
N TYR A 42 7.45 -7.70 -8.87
CA TYR A 42 7.27 -6.25 -8.90
C TYR A 42 8.58 -5.53 -9.25
N ALA A 43 9.68 -5.87 -8.57
CA ALA A 43 10.99 -5.27 -8.86
C ALA A 43 11.47 -5.56 -10.29
N ALA A 44 11.28 -6.80 -10.78
CA ALA A 44 11.60 -7.17 -12.15
C ALA A 44 10.77 -6.37 -13.17
N PHE A 45 9.48 -6.19 -12.92
CA PHE A 45 8.60 -5.36 -13.74
C PHE A 45 9.06 -3.89 -13.77
N VAL A 46 9.40 -3.31 -12.61
CA VAL A 46 9.89 -1.93 -12.52
C VAL A 46 11.19 -1.75 -13.32
N GLN A 47 12.11 -2.72 -13.23
CA GLN A 47 13.34 -2.70 -14.03
C GLN A 47 13.06 -2.80 -15.52
N TRP A 48 12.19 -3.72 -15.94
CA TRP A 48 11.75 -3.86 -17.34
C TRP A 48 11.15 -2.55 -17.87
N ARG A 49 10.30 -1.89 -17.07
CA ARG A 49 9.72 -0.59 -17.39
C ARG A 49 10.75 0.51 -17.55
N LYS A 50 11.79 0.52 -16.70
CA LYS A 50 12.89 1.49 -16.75
C LYS A 50 13.74 1.29 -18.01
N GLN A 51 14.14 0.05 -18.28
CA GLN A 51 14.91 -0.30 -19.48
C GLN A 51 14.16 0.14 -20.75
N ARG A 52 12.86 -0.10 -20.85
CA ARG A 52 12.06 0.34 -22.01
C ARG A 52 12.02 1.86 -22.21
N ARG A 53 12.10 2.64 -21.13
CA ARG A 53 12.16 4.11 -21.22
C ARG A 53 13.56 4.57 -21.65
N GLU A 54 14.61 3.95 -21.12
CA GLU A 54 16.00 4.34 -21.38
C GLU A 54 16.46 3.97 -22.78
N TYR A 55 16.15 2.76 -23.23
CA TYR A 55 16.62 2.27 -24.53
C TYR A 55 15.79 2.77 -25.71
N GLY A 56 14.73 3.54 -25.45
CA GLY A 56 13.79 3.98 -26.47
C GLY A 56 13.19 2.78 -27.16
N PHE A 57 11.97 2.41 -26.78
CA PHE A 57 11.23 1.39 -27.52
C PHE A 57 11.02 1.87 -28.96
N SER A 58 11.97 1.61 -29.85
CA SER A 58 11.82 1.83 -31.27
C SER A 58 10.77 0.81 -31.69
N ALA A 59 9.56 1.30 -31.94
CA ALA A 59 8.36 0.50 -32.15
C ALA A 59 8.49 -0.51 -33.31
N LEU A 60 9.56 -0.46 -34.09
CA LEU A 60 9.75 -1.19 -35.34
C LEU A 60 10.89 -2.23 -35.31
N GLY A 61 11.48 -2.56 -34.15
CA GLY A 61 12.72 -3.35 -34.11
C GLY A 61 12.76 -4.44 -33.05
N TRP A 62 11.73 -5.28 -32.93
CA TRP A 62 11.90 -6.58 -32.25
C TRP A 62 12.52 -7.56 -33.24
N SER A 63 13.80 -7.42 -33.52
CA SER A 63 14.55 -8.59 -33.95
C SER A 63 14.56 -9.54 -32.75
N ASP A 64 13.74 -10.58 -32.84
CA ASP A 64 13.62 -11.75 -31.95
C ASP A 64 14.92 -12.57 -31.92
N GLU A 65 16.05 -11.90 -31.79
CA GLU A 65 17.29 -12.53 -31.38
C GLU A 65 17.24 -12.60 -29.87
N ARG A 66 16.60 -13.67 -29.36
CA ARG A 66 16.78 -14.14 -27.99
C ARG A 66 18.27 -14.22 -27.72
N ARG A 67 18.83 -13.17 -27.14
CA ARG A 67 20.14 -13.25 -26.51
C ARG A 67 19.99 -14.18 -25.32
N ASP A 68 20.36 -15.43 -25.54
CA ASP A 68 20.71 -16.41 -24.50
C ASP A 68 22.02 -16.01 -23.78
N ASP A 69 22.35 -14.72 -23.75
CA ASP A 69 23.50 -14.19 -23.07
C ASP A 69 23.12 -13.97 -21.62
N ASP A 70 23.57 -14.90 -20.78
CA ASP A 70 23.99 -14.69 -19.39
C ASP A 70 23.60 -13.31 -18.88
N ALA A 71 22.34 -13.20 -18.44
CA ALA A 71 21.78 -11.96 -17.94
C ALA A 71 22.73 -11.43 -16.87
N ILE A 72 23.52 -10.42 -17.24
CA ILE A 72 24.21 -9.54 -16.32
C ILE A 72 23.06 -8.90 -15.55
N SER A 73 22.64 -9.58 -14.48
CA SER A 73 21.75 -9.04 -13.46
C SER A 73 22.34 -7.66 -13.19
N PRO A 74 21.59 -6.57 -13.49
CA PRO A 74 22.11 -5.21 -13.39
C PRO A 74 22.79 -5.12 -12.05
N SER A 75 24.12 -5.11 -12.08
CA SER A 75 24.92 -5.32 -10.89
C SER A 75 24.41 -4.29 -9.92
N CYS A 76 23.89 -4.72 -8.77
CA CYS A 76 23.66 -3.80 -7.67
C CYS A 76 24.90 -2.92 -7.61
N GLY A 77 24.75 -1.59 -7.69
CA GLY A 77 25.89 -0.67 -7.83
C GLY A 77 27.00 -0.87 -6.78
N SER A 78 26.71 -1.67 -5.75
CA SER A 78 27.58 -2.33 -4.80
C SER A 78 28.71 -3.24 -5.36
N GLY A 79 28.79 -3.52 -6.67
CA GLY A 79 29.93 -4.25 -7.26
C GLY A 79 30.12 -5.69 -6.78
N HIS A 80 29.05 -6.38 -6.36
CA HIS A 80 29.15 -7.77 -5.89
C HIS A 80 29.41 -8.72 -7.07
N ARG A 81 30.54 -9.44 -7.04
CA ARG A 81 30.80 -10.52 -8.01
C ARG A 81 29.83 -11.66 -7.73
N SER A 82 28.88 -11.87 -8.65
CA SER A 82 28.00 -13.04 -8.59
C SER A 82 28.88 -14.29 -8.54
N SER A 83 28.82 -15.03 -7.43
CA SER A 83 29.50 -16.31 -7.31
C SER A 83 28.94 -17.24 -8.39
N ARG A 84 29.79 -17.73 -9.29
CA ARG A 84 29.40 -18.57 -10.43
C ARG A 84 28.69 -19.87 -10.03
N VAL A 85 28.65 -20.19 -8.74
CA VAL A 85 28.18 -21.49 -8.24
C VAL A 85 26.67 -21.53 -8.01
N ARG A 86 25.98 -20.39 -7.82
CA ARG A 86 24.51 -20.29 -7.93
C ARG A 86 24.13 -18.85 -8.27
N PRO A 87 23.16 -18.60 -9.17
CA PRO A 87 22.58 -17.27 -9.37
C PRO A 87 21.65 -16.91 -8.19
N ALA A 88 22.17 -16.98 -6.97
CA ALA A 88 21.48 -16.43 -5.82
C ALA A 88 21.52 -14.92 -5.99
N LYS A 89 20.34 -14.32 -6.22
CA LYS A 89 20.18 -12.86 -6.23
C LYS A 89 20.86 -12.29 -4.98
N CYS A 90 21.56 -11.18 -5.11
CA CYS A 90 22.20 -10.52 -3.97
C CYS A 90 21.15 -10.30 -2.85
N PRO A 91 21.43 -10.74 -1.60
CA PRO A 91 20.49 -10.60 -0.49
C PRO A 91 20.00 -9.17 -0.29
N LEU A 92 20.91 -8.19 -0.40
CA LEU A 92 20.58 -6.77 -0.30
C LEU A 92 19.60 -6.30 -1.38
N CYS A 93 19.73 -6.81 -2.61
CA CYS A 93 18.77 -6.49 -3.67
C CYS A 93 17.40 -7.10 -3.43
N VAL A 94 17.38 -8.32 -2.90
CA VAL A 94 16.12 -9.00 -2.56
C VAL A 94 15.42 -8.22 -1.45
N ILE A 95 16.12 -7.90 -0.35
CA ILE A 95 15.59 -7.09 0.75
C ILE A 95 15.09 -5.72 0.24
N ARG A 96 15.87 -5.05 -0.62
CA ARG A 96 15.47 -3.77 -1.22
C ARG A 96 14.20 -3.90 -2.08
N ALA A 97 14.04 -4.99 -2.83
CA ALA A 97 12.84 -5.25 -3.61
C ALA A 97 11.60 -5.40 -2.70
N HIS A 98 11.73 -6.15 -1.60
CA HIS A 98 10.66 -6.26 -0.60
C HIS A 98 10.29 -4.91 0.03
N LEU A 99 11.28 -4.11 0.40
CA LEU A 99 11.04 -2.77 0.96
C LEU A 99 10.31 -1.85 -0.03
N GLN A 100 10.75 -1.81 -1.29
CA GLN A 100 10.08 -1.03 -2.34
C GLN A 100 8.64 -1.51 -2.57
N PHE A 101 8.42 -2.82 -2.57
CA PHE A 101 7.09 -3.39 -2.73
C PHE A 101 6.19 -3.03 -1.53
N GLN A 102 6.72 -3.09 -0.32
CA GLN A 102 6.00 -2.73 0.89
C GLN A 102 5.61 -1.24 0.91
N THR A 103 6.47 -0.35 0.42
CA THR A 103 6.12 1.09 0.31
C THR A 103 4.94 1.32 -0.63
N VAL A 104 4.90 0.62 -1.76
CA VAL A 104 3.80 0.73 -2.72
C VAL A 104 2.48 0.22 -2.14
N LEU A 105 2.53 -0.89 -1.39
CA LEU A 105 1.36 -1.40 -0.67
C LEU A 105 0.91 -0.46 0.46
N ALA A 106 1.84 0.17 1.16
CA ALA A 106 1.53 1.15 2.20
C ALA A 106 0.82 2.38 1.60
N ASP A 107 1.30 2.87 0.45
CA ASP A 107 0.66 3.99 -0.26
C ASP A 107 -0.75 3.60 -0.75
N ALA A 108 -0.90 2.40 -1.33
CA ALA A 108 -2.21 1.88 -1.74
C ALA A 108 -3.18 1.78 -0.55
N TRP A 109 -2.71 1.26 0.58
CA TRP A 109 -3.52 1.18 1.81
C TRP A 109 -3.85 2.56 2.38
N ALA A 110 -2.90 3.51 2.35
CA ALA A 110 -3.13 4.88 2.80
C ALA A 110 -4.18 5.61 1.94
N ASN A 111 -4.19 5.39 0.63
CA ASN A 111 -5.20 5.91 -0.29
C ASN A 111 -6.62 5.36 0.01
N LEU A 112 -6.71 4.18 0.62
CA LEU A 112 -7.95 3.57 1.10
C LEU A 112 -8.31 3.98 2.55
N GLY A 113 -7.74 5.09 3.02
CA GLY A 113 -7.96 5.65 4.36
C GLY A 113 -6.96 5.16 5.43
N GLY A 114 -6.09 4.21 5.09
CA GLY A 114 -5.03 3.73 5.95
C GLY A 114 -5.50 3.00 7.21
N PRO A 115 -4.61 2.82 8.21
CA PRO A 115 -4.91 2.08 9.44
C PRO A 115 -5.90 2.78 10.38
N PHE A 116 -6.14 4.08 10.18
CA PHE A 116 -6.98 4.91 11.05
C PHE A 116 -8.28 5.36 10.38
N ALA A 117 -8.73 4.65 9.33
CA ALA A 117 -10.03 4.93 8.73
C ALA A 117 -11.15 4.57 9.73
N TYR A 118 -11.63 5.56 10.49
CA TYR A 118 -12.72 5.44 11.46
C TYR A 118 -14.11 5.33 10.82
N THR A 119 -14.19 5.25 9.48
CA THR A 119 -15.45 5.06 8.77
C THR A 119 -16.04 3.70 9.17
N LEU A 120 -17.34 3.71 9.51
CA LEU A 120 -18.10 2.55 9.99
C LEU A 120 -18.25 1.44 8.94
N GLU A 121 -18.01 1.74 7.67
CA GLU A 121 -18.07 0.77 6.58
C GLU A 121 -16.67 0.25 6.26
N GLU A 122 -16.44 -1.02 6.60
CA GLU A 122 -15.24 -1.75 6.21
C GLU A 122 -15.34 -2.07 4.71
N SER A 123 -14.55 -1.37 3.90
CA SER A 123 -14.45 -1.69 2.47
C SER A 123 -13.63 -2.97 2.28
N PRO A 124 -14.09 -3.93 1.47
CA PRO A 124 -13.34 -5.16 1.17
C PRO A 124 -11.98 -4.86 0.51
N GLU A 125 -11.87 -3.75 -0.23
CA GLU A 125 -10.62 -3.32 -0.85
C GLU A 125 -9.60 -2.86 0.19
N ARG A 126 -10.08 -2.22 1.26
CA ARG A 126 -9.23 -1.79 2.38
C ARG A 126 -8.68 -3.00 3.15
N GLU A 127 -9.53 -3.99 3.41
CA GLU A 127 -9.10 -5.25 4.03
C GLU A 127 -8.09 -5.98 3.15
N ALA A 128 -8.34 -6.05 1.84
CA ALA A 128 -7.42 -6.62 0.86
C ALA A 128 -6.05 -5.90 0.87
N ALA A 129 -6.03 -4.56 0.87
CA ALA A 129 -4.78 -3.79 0.95
C ALA A 129 -4.02 -4.04 2.26
N GLN A 130 -4.75 -4.07 3.38
CA GLN A 130 -4.19 -4.37 4.68
C GLN A 130 -3.57 -5.77 4.71
N GLU A 131 -4.29 -6.78 4.22
CA GLU A 131 -3.80 -8.16 4.14
C GLU A 131 -2.56 -8.27 3.26
N ALA A 132 -2.57 -7.65 2.06
CA ALA A 132 -1.42 -7.60 1.17
C ALA A 132 -0.18 -7.04 1.86
N TRP A 133 -0.35 -5.93 2.58
CA TRP A 133 0.74 -5.27 3.29
C TRP A 133 1.32 -6.15 4.41
N TYR A 134 0.46 -6.81 5.19
CA TYR A 134 0.91 -7.76 6.22
C TYR A 134 1.65 -8.97 5.62
N TRP A 135 1.14 -9.51 4.51
CA TRP A 135 1.81 -10.61 3.79
C TRP A 135 3.18 -10.21 3.29
N ALA A 136 3.31 -9.04 2.65
CA ALA A 136 4.60 -8.54 2.16
C ALA A 136 5.62 -8.36 3.31
N LYS A 137 5.15 -7.90 4.48
CA LYS A 137 5.97 -7.78 5.69
C LYS A 137 6.43 -9.15 6.20
N LEU A 138 5.53 -10.14 6.26
CA LEU A 138 5.87 -11.50 6.66
C LEU A 138 6.87 -12.14 5.70
N GLU A 139 6.68 -11.96 4.39
CA GLU A 139 7.59 -12.46 3.37
C GLU A 139 8.99 -11.86 3.54
N LEU A 140 9.10 -10.55 3.77
CA LEU A 140 10.37 -9.88 4.04
C LEU A 140 11.07 -10.44 5.29
N VAL A 141 10.36 -10.60 6.40
CA VAL A 141 10.93 -11.17 7.63
C VAL A 141 11.43 -12.60 7.39
N LYS A 142 10.65 -13.41 6.66
CA LYS A 142 11.04 -14.77 6.30
C LYS A 142 12.31 -14.78 5.45
N THR A 143 12.40 -13.90 4.46
CA THR A 143 13.57 -13.77 3.59
C THR A 143 14.82 -13.33 4.36
N ILE A 144 14.68 -12.38 5.29
CA ILE A 144 15.78 -11.98 6.19
C ILE A 144 16.24 -13.19 7.01
N TYR A 145 15.31 -13.92 7.62
CA TYR A 145 15.60 -15.08 8.45
C TYR A 145 16.31 -16.19 7.65
N GLU A 146 15.86 -16.49 6.43
CA GLU A 146 16.51 -17.44 5.53
C GLU A 146 17.96 -17.02 5.25
N TYR A 147 18.22 -15.73 4.99
CA TYR A 147 19.57 -15.23 4.78
C TYR A 147 20.45 -15.25 6.03
N GLU A 148 19.90 -14.95 7.20
CA GLU A 148 20.61 -15.05 8.47
C GLU A 148 21.04 -16.49 8.76
N LEU A 149 20.15 -17.46 8.48
CA LEU A 149 20.41 -18.88 8.69
C LEU A 149 21.48 -19.42 7.74
N GLU A 150 21.43 -19.02 6.46
CA GLU A 150 22.42 -19.43 5.45
C GLU A 150 23.79 -18.75 5.65
N ASN A 151 23.81 -17.52 6.16
CA ASN A 151 25.01 -16.70 6.28
C ASN A 151 25.42 -16.44 7.74
N MET A 152 25.16 -17.38 8.65
CA MET A 152 25.55 -17.23 10.06
C MET A 152 27.05 -16.88 10.27
N SER A 153 27.93 -17.25 9.33
CA SER A 153 29.35 -16.89 9.36
C SER A 153 29.67 -15.47 8.84
N GLU A 154 28.76 -14.81 8.13
CA GLU A 154 28.92 -13.47 7.53
C GLU A 154 27.92 -12.44 8.09
N SER A 155 27.44 -12.68 9.31
CA SER A 155 26.38 -11.92 10.02
C SER A 155 26.55 -10.39 10.03
N ALA A 156 27.79 -9.86 9.94
CA ALA A 156 28.05 -8.43 10.00
C ALA A 156 27.40 -7.62 8.85
N VAL A 157 27.26 -8.20 7.65
CA VAL A 157 26.70 -7.48 6.49
C VAL A 157 25.17 -7.35 6.57
N ILE A 158 24.52 -8.28 7.26
CA ILE A 158 23.05 -8.28 7.44
C ILE A 158 22.65 -7.25 8.50
N GLY A 159 23.50 -7.01 9.51
CA GLY A 159 23.27 -6.02 10.56
C GLY A 159 22.94 -4.62 10.02
N ASP A 160 23.76 -4.10 9.10
CA ASP A 160 23.53 -2.76 8.51
C ASP A 160 22.23 -2.68 7.70
N ALA A 161 21.87 -3.76 7.00
CA ALA A 161 20.62 -3.84 6.23
C ALA A 161 19.39 -3.92 7.16
N LEU A 162 19.53 -4.61 8.28
CA LEU A 162 18.50 -4.69 9.32
C LEU A 162 18.34 -3.37 10.05
N ASP A 163 19.42 -2.66 10.35
CA ASP A 163 19.34 -1.35 10.98
C ASP A 163 18.61 -0.35 10.07
N LEU A 164 18.88 -0.36 8.76
CA LEU A 164 18.11 0.40 7.78
C LEU A 164 16.63 -0.02 7.76
N TYR A 165 16.35 -1.32 7.83
CA TYR A 165 14.98 -1.84 7.90
C TYR A 165 14.26 -1.38 9.17
N TRP A 166 14.82 -1.61 10.36
CA TRP A 166 14.22 -1.24 11.64
C TRP A 166 14.00 0.25 11.76
N SER A 167 14.97 1.05 11.30
CA SER A 167 14.84 2.52 11.24
C SER A 167 13.72 2.93 10.29
N SER A 168 13.65 2.34 9.09
CA SER A 168 12.63 2.67 8.09
C SER A 168 11.24 2.15 8.44
N LEU A 169 11.11 1.09 9.22
CA LEU A 169 9.81 0.50 9.57
C LEU A 169 9.13 1.23 10.73
N LEU A 170 9.93 1.73 11.67
CA LEU A 170 9.43 2.38 12.89
C LEU A 170 9.17 3.87 12.69
N ASP A 171 9.98 4.55 11.88
CA ASP A 171 9.90 6.01 11.69
C ASP A 171 8.58 6.52 11.07
N PRO A 172 7.96 5.85 10.06
CA PRO A 172 6.69 6.30 9.50
C PRO A 172 5.53 6.09 10.46
N PHE A 173 5.56 5.02 11.26
CA PHE A 173 4.49 4.71 12.20
C PHE A 173 4.53 5.65 13.40
N GLU A 174 5.71 5.95 13.94
CA GLU A 174 5.86 6.93 15.02
C GLU A 174 5.50 8.35 14.55
N LYS A 175 6.00 8.79 13.39
CA LYS A 175 5.67 10.13 12.87
C LYS A 175 4.21 10.26 12.44
N GLN A 176 3.58 9.24 11.85
CA GLN A 176 2.16 9.32 11.51
C GLN A 176 1.25 9.28 12.74
N VAL A 177 1.66 8.59 13.81
CA VAL A 177 0.96 8.64 15.11
C VAL A 177 1.10 10.04 15.72
N GLU A 178 2.28 10.66 15.68
CA GLU A 178 2.46 12.02 16.21
C GLU A 178 1.69 13.08 15.39
N VAL A 179 1.70 13.00 14.06
CA VAL A 179 1.04 13.98 13.17
C VAL A 179 -0.49 13.96 13.27
N LYS A 180 -1.13 12.84 13.63
CA LYS A 180 -2.60 12.76 13.79
C LYS A 180 -3.12 12.73 15.23
N VAL A 181 -2.27 12.43 16.23
CA VAL A 181 -2.62 12.73 17.64
C VAL A 181 -2.48 14.23 17.94
N GLY A 182 -1.77 14.96 17.08
CA GLY A 182 -2.04 16.36 16.77
C GLY A 182 -3.42 16.53 16.14
N LEU A 183 -4.48 16.29 16.91
CA LEU A 183 -5.70 17.08 16.79
C LEU A 183 -5.22 18.52 16.88
N GLU A 184 -5.03 19.16 15.73
CA GLU A 184 -5.19 20.59 15.61
C GLU A 184 -6.59 20.86 16.14
N ARG A 185 -6.67 21.04 17.46
CA ARG A 185 -7.60 21.94 18.07
C ARG A 185 -7.42 23.20 17.26
N THR A 186 -8.28 23.39 16.27
CA THR A 186 -8.64 24.72 15.85
C THR A 186 -9.03 25.38 17.16
N ASP A 187 -8.11 26.19 17.71
CA ASP A 187 -8.38 27.19 18.73
C ASP A 187 -9.32 28.20 18.08
N SER A 188 -10.52 27.73 17.77
CA SER A 188 -11.68 28.53 17.43
C SER A 188 -12.14 29.10 18.76
N GLY A 189 -11.37 30.09 19.23
CA GLY A 189 -11.82 31.37 19.76
C GLY A 189 -12.99 31.45 20.73
N LEU A 190 -13.48 30.35 21.30
CA LEU A 190 -14.47 30.36 22.36
C LEU A 190 -13.69 30.45 23.66
N GLY A 191 -13.52 31.69 24.10
CA GLY A 191 -12.92 32.09 25.37
C GLY A 191 -13.68 31.56 26.58
N MET A 192 -13.78 30.24 26.70
CA MET A 192 -14.11 29.59 27.96
C MET A 192 -12.81 29.51 28.74
N SER A 193 -12.71 30.29 29.82
CA SER A 193 -11.70 30.12 30.86
C SER A 193 -11.93 28.78 31.57
N GLY A 194 -11.73 27.68 30.84
CA GLY A 194 -11.97 26.32 31.29
C GLY A 194 -10.85 25.92 32.23
N LYS A 195 -11.20 25.67 33.48
CA LYS A 195 -10.30 25.08 34.49
C LYS A 195 -9.61 23.87 33.88
N ARG A 196 -8.31 23.97 33.62
CA ARG A 196 -7.50 22.88 33.08
C ARG A 196 -7.37 21.82 34.18
N VAL A 197 -8.00 20.66 33.99
CA VAL A 197 -7.90 19.54 34.91
C VAL A 197 -6.48 18.99 34.83
N ARG A 198 -5.72 19.08 35.92
CA ARG A 198 -4.42 18.42 36.07
C ARG A 198 -4.62 17.17 36.92
N PHE A 199 -4.15 16.03 36.41
CA PHE A 199 -4.06 14.80 37.19
C PHE A 199 -2.83 14.85 38.10
N LYS A 200 -2.88 14.18 39.25
CA LYS A 200 -1.70 14.04 40.12
C LYS A 200 -0.71 13.05 39.49
N GLU A 201 0.59 13.25 39.75
CA GLU A 201 1.69 12.45 39.16
C GLU A 201 1.57 10.94 39.44
N ASN A 202 0.86 10.54 40.49
CA ASN A 202 0.64 9.14 40.87
C ASN A 202 -0.65 8.54 40.29
N THR A 203 -1.29 9.19 39.33
CA THR A 203 -2.51 8.65 38.70
C THR A 203 -2.13 7.52 37.76
N VAL A 204 -2.38 6.28 38.18
CA VAL A 204 -2.12 5.09 37.35
C VAL A 204 -3.29 4.89 36.39
N PHE A 205 -3.09 5.22 35.12
CA PHE A 205 -4.02 4.86 34.06
C PHE A 205 -3.81 3.37 33.71
N LYS A 206 -4.80 2.53 33.98
CA LYS A 206 -4.81 1.16 33.43
C LYS A 206 -4.87 1.25 31.90
N VAL A 207 -4.29 0.27 31.20
CA VAL A 207 -4.40 0.13 29.73
C VAL A 207 -5.86 0.33 29.33
N GLY A 208 -6.11 1.44 28.61
CA GLY A 208 -7.37 2.17 28.68
C GLY A 208 -8.53 1.53 27.93
N ARG A 209 -9.76 1.84 28.38
CA ARG A 209 -10.96 1.74 27.54
C ARG A 209 -10.74 2.63 26.30
N GLN A 210 -11.23 2.21 25.13
CA GLN A 210 -11.16 3.03 23.92
C GLN A 210 -11.84 4.39 24.13
N GLN A 211 -11.29 5.45 23.53
CA GLN A 211 -11.71 6.84 23.75
C GLN A 211 -13.22 7.06 23.56
N ARG A 212 -13.84 6.31 22.64
CA ARG A 212 -15.28 6.30 22.37
C ARG A 212 -16.17 5.96 23.57
N TYR A 213 -15.66 5.22 24.56
CA TYR A 213 -16.43 4.83 25.76
C TYR A 213 -16.47 5.92 26.84
N PHE A 214 -15.66 6.98 26.72
CA PHE A 214 -15.69 8.10 27.68
C PHE A 214 -16.65 9.23 27.25
N GLY A 215 -17.22 9.16 26.06
CA GLY A 215 -18.25 10.09 25.62
C GLY A 215 -19.56 9.83 26.36
N ARG A 216 -20.22 10.89 26.86
CA ARG A 216 -21.54 10.78 27.53
C ARG A 216 -22.63 10.18 26.64
N LYS A 217 -22.45 10.20 25.32
CA LYS A 217 -23.33 9.56 24.32
C LYS A 217 -23.12 8.04 24.20
N SER A 218 -22.08 7.49 24.83
CA SER A 218 -21.83 6.04 24.79
C SER A 218 -22.83 5.31 25.68
N VAL A 219 -23.40 4.22 25.17
CA VAL A 219 -24.30 3.33 25.93
C VAL A 219 -23.62 2.74 27.18
N VAL A 220 -22.29 2.67 27.17
CA VAL A 220 -21.47 2.09 28.25
C VAL A 220 -20.84 3.19 29.14
N TYR A 221 -21.26 4.45 29.00
CA TYR A 221 -20.75 5.53 29.84
C TYR A 221 -21.27 5.37 31.28
N GLU A 222 -20.37 5.04 32.19
CA GLU A 222 -20.66 5.05 33.63
C GLU A 222 -20.16 6.38 34.21
N PRO A 223 -21.05 7.29 34.64
CA PRO A 223 -20.63 8.54 35.27
C PRO A 223 -19.81 8.22 36.52
N GLY A 224 -18.54 8.63 36.51
CA GLY A 224 -17.66 8.43 37.65
C GLY A 224 -18.14 9.17 38.90
N LYS A 225 -17.61 8.80 40.07
CA LYS A 225 -17.92 9.42 41.39
C LYS A 225 -17.77 10.96 41.41
N TYR A 226 -16.98 11.52 40.50
CA TYR A 226 -16.74 12.96 40.36
C TYR A 226 -17.40 13.57 39.13
N ALA A 227 -18.25 12.84 38.41
CA ALA A 227 -19.09 13.42 37.37
C ALA A 227 -19.96 14.49 38.03
N CYS A 228 -19.89 15.72 37.53
CA CYS A 228 -20.66 16.85 38.07
C CYS A 228 -22.16 16.53 37.96
N GLY A 229 -22.74 16.00 39.03
CA GLY A 229 -24.18 15.81 39.17
C GLY A 229 -24.82 17.19 39.27
N GLY A 230 -25.54 17.60 38.23
CA GLY A 230 -26.15 18.93 38.25
C GLY A 230 -26.78 19.41 36.95
N PHE A 231 -26.59 18.73 35.81
CA PHE A 231 -27.44 19.00 34.66
C PHE A 231 -28.81 18.38 34.92
N LYS A 232 -29.73 19.20 35.47
CA LYS A 232 -31.15 18.87 35.50
C LYS A 232 -31.58 18.65 34.05
N GLU A 233 -32.21 17.51 33.77
CA GLU A 233 -32.72 17.08 32.45
C GLU A 233 -33.88 17.96 31.91
N GLY A 234 -33.90 19.26 32.21
CA GLY A 234 -35.07 20.12 31.99
C GLY A 234 -34.89 21.26 30.98
N ASP A 235 -33.71 21.44 30.38
CA ASP A 235 -33.47 22.58 29.48
C ASP A 235 -32.56 22.20 28.32
N SER A 236 -32.97 21.19 27.56
CA SER A 236 -32.58 21.08 26.15
C SER A 236 -33.81 21.42 25.32
N GLY A 237 -34.15 22.70 25.28
CA GLY A 237 -34.87 23.30 24.15
C GLY A 237 -33.98 23.21 22.91
N PHE A 238 -33.73 21.99 22.45
CA PHE A 238 -33.31 21.75 21.08
C PHE A 238 -34.63 21.76 20.31
N GLU A 239 -35.02 22.96 19.87
CA GLU A 239 -36.04 23.10 18.84
C GLU A 239 -35.65 22.12 17.74
N LYS A 240 -36.57 21.20 17.51
CA LYS A 240 -36.47 20.16 16.50
C LYS A 240 -36.50 20.92 15.18
N ASP A 241 -35.33 21.27 14.64
CA ASP A 241 -35.22 21.87 13.32
C ASP A 241 -35.98 20.96 12.36
N GLU A 242 -37.09 21.50 11.89
CA GLU A 242 -38.01 20.86 10.97
C GLU A 242 -37.22 20.45 9.72
N GLU A 243 -37.50 19.23 9.26
CA GLU A 243 -37.09 18.75 7.96
C GLU A 243 -37.53 19.76 6.90
N VAL A 244 -36.59 20.59 6.44
CA VAL A 244 -36.74 21.32 5.19
C VAL A 244 -36.61 20.27 4.09
N VAL A 245 -37.78 19.82 3.64
CA VAL A 245 -38.00 19.13 2.37
C VAL A 245 -37.52 20.06 1.26
N GLY A 246 -36.22 19.97 0.96
CA GLY A 246 -35.52 20.71 -0.07
C GLY A 246 -35.54 19.95 -1.38
N THR A 247 -36.62 20.13 -2.13
CA THR A 247 -36.64 20.40 -3.58
C THR A 247 -35.69 19.60 -4.49
N ASP A 248 -36.32 18.78 -5.33
CA ASP A 248 -35.80 18.32 -6.62
C ASP A 248 -35.12 19.48 -7.37
N SER A 249 -33.79 19.45 -7.44
CA SER A 249 -33.04 20.21 -8.43
C SER A 249 -32.67 19.26 -9.56
N GLU A 250 -33.54 19.18 -10.55
CA GLU A 250 -33.23 18.72 -11.90
C GLU A 250 -32.14 19.64 -12.47
N TYR A 251 -30.88 19.32 -12.20
CA TYR A 251 -29.77 19.89 -12.95
C TYR A 251 -29.57 19.02 -14.19
N ALA A 252 -30.29 19.40 -15.25
CA ALA A 252 -29.90 19.09 -16.61
C ALA A 252 -28.53 19.75 -16.86
N SER A 253 -27.45 19.02 -16.58
CA SER A 253 -26.12 19.39 -17.03
C SER A 253 -25.87 18.63 -18.34
N ASP A 254 -26.34 19.28 -19.39
CA ASP A 254 -25.89 19.18 -20.76
C ASP A 254 -24.37 19.41 -20.77
N SER A 255 -23.59 18.33 -20.84
CA SER A 255 -22.17 18.39 -21.14
C SER A 255 -21.95 17.55 -22.38
N GLU A 256 -21.73 18.29 -23.45
CA GLU A 256 -21.52 17.85 -24.81
C GLU A 256 -20.50 16.70 -24.86
N ASP A 257 -20.92 15.64 -25.56
CA ASP A 257 -20.10 14.56 -26.08
C ASP A 257 -18.89 15.15 -26.83
N GLU A 258 -17.71 15.06 -26.24
CA GLU A 258 -16.46 15.00 -26.99
C GLU A 258 -16.09 13.52 -27.14
N ASP A 259 -16.73 12.91 -28.15
CA ASP A 259 -16.31 11.65 -28.76
C ASP A 259 -14.90 11.81 -29.35
N GLU A 260 -13.87 11.61 -28.52
CA GLU A 260 -12.54 11.28 -29.02
C GLU A 260 -12.56 9.81 -29.50
N ASP A 261 -13.03 9.66 -30.74
CA ASP A 261 -12.91 8.48 -31.60
C ASP A 261 -11.42 8.19 -31.88
N GLU A 262 -10.71 7.62 -30.90
CA GLU A 262 -9.45 6.93 -31.14
C GLU A 262 -9.75 5.53 -31.69
N SER A 263 -10.09 5.49 -32.97
CA SER A 263 -10.11 4.28 -33.77
C SER A 263 -8.68 3.74 -33.95
N ASP A 264 -8.14 3.11 -32.90
CA ASP A 264 -7.00 2.21 -33.01
C ASP A 264 -7.51 0.91 -33.67
N GLN A 265 -7.70 0.98 -34.99
CA GLN A 265 -7.70 -0.18 -35.88
C GLN A 265 -6.27 -0.75 -35.89
N ASP A 266 -5.93 -1.47 -34.83
CA ASP A 266 -4.87 -2.47 -34.87
C ASP A 266 -5.42 -3.65 -35.66
N ASP A 267 -5.29 -3.58 -36.99
CA ASP A 267 -5.30 -4.74 -37.88
C ASP A 267 -4.08 -5.62 -37.52
N ASP A 268 -4.16 -6.31 -36.37
CA ASP A 268 -3.30 -7.44 -36.02
C ASP A 268 -3.75 -8.64 -36.88
N ASP A 269 -3.47 -8.53 -38.19
CA ASP A 269 -3.35 -9.65 -39.11
C ASP A 269 -2.19 -10.52 -38.57
N CYS A 270 -2.52 -11.41 -37.62
CA CYS A 270 -1.60 -12.45 -37.17
C CYS A 270 -1.43 -13.42 -38.34
N PRO A 271 -0.27 -13.46 -39.03
CA PRO A 271 -0.06 -14.50 -40.02
C PRO A 271 -0.11 -15.84 -39.29
N GLU A 272 -1.03 -16.71 -39.73
CA GLU A 272 -1.04 -18.12 -39.34
C GLU A 272 0.34 -18.71 -39.62
N GLY A 273 1.17 -18.77 -38.58
CA GLY A 273 2.48 -19.39 -38.63
C GLY A 273 2.29 -20.89 -38.79
N ASP A 274 2.52 -21.38 -40.01
CA ASP A 274 2.63 -22.79 -40.32
C ASP A 274 3.53 -23.51 -39.31
N PHE A 275 2.95 -24.44 -38.57
CA PHE A 275 3.67 -25.36 -37.71
C PHE A 275 4.51 -26.30 -38.59
N ILE A 276 5.82 -26.04 -38.67
CA ILE A 276 6.76 -27.03 -39.21
C ILE A 276 6.94 -28.13 -38.16
N VAL A 277 6.28 -29.27 -38.41
CA VAL A 277 6.51 -30.52 -37.69
C VAL A 277 7.81 -31.14 -38.22
N PHE A 278 8.87 -31.14 -37.42
CA PHE A 278 10.03 -31.97 -37.68
C PHE A 278 9.74 -33.39 -37.16
N GLY A 279 9.66 -34.33 -38.09
CA GLY A 279 9.68 -35.78 -37.83
C GLY A 279 11.10 -36.33 -37.95
#